data_AF-A0A349NEC3-F1
#
_entry.id   AF-A0A349NEC3-F1
#
_cell.length_a   1.000
_cell.length_b   1.000
_cell.length_c   1.000
_cell.angle_alpha   90.00
_cell.angle_beta   90.00
_cell.angle_gamma   90.00
#
_symmetry.space_group_name_H-M   'P 1'
#
loop_
_entity.id
_entity.type
_entity.pdbx_description
1 polymer ?
#
loop_
_entity_poly.entity_id
_entity_poly.type
_entity_poly.pdbx_seq_one_letter_code
_entity_poly.pdbx_strand_id
1 'polypeptide(L)'
;MKKSIILLFVLIPLLSFAKPFKVIGYYANKPNGTFIAYLNDRGQKVVIKNHRFKIIGDIPSTTGMYINNLPVIWIEPTTQYVNINKDHVTVKGSKTQDESVIFDSLRKDIKTPEQSAQLIRTFSSEHPSSIIPAYELYFLIINEELKREELCSLFQSFTENVKQSINGKECKKLLDKQALTLPGCKAPYFSSAEGSPYWLDKDPSHRVTPDDYKGKVLLIDFWAYWCGPCREGIPVWKEFYNQHHQDGFEVLAVNND
;
A
#
# COMPACT_ATOMS: atom_id res chain seq x y z
N MET A 1 17.03 -13.00 57.28
CA MET A 1 17.17 -12.12 56.10
C MET A 1 17.55 -12.95 54.88
N LYS A 2 16.57 -13.39 54.07
CA LYS A 2 16.82 -13.99 52.75
C LYS A 2 16.63 -12.90 51.71
N LYS A 3 17.68 -12.63 50.93
CA LYS A 3 17.73 -11.57 49.91
C LYS A 3 16.83 -11.94 48.73
N SER A 4 15.86 -11.08 48.41
CA SER A 4 15.11 -11.16 47.16
C SER A 4 16.01 -10.73 46.00
N ILE A 5 16.09 -11.56 44.97
CA ILE A 5 16.68 -11.20 43.67
C ILE A 5 15.54 -10.67 42.80
N ILE A 6 15.56 -9.38 42.50
CA ILE A 6 14.67 -8.77 41.51
C ILE A 6 15.37 -8.90 40.16
N LEU A 7 14.85 -9.75 39.27
CA LEU A 7 15.26 -9.77 37.87
C LEU A 7 14.49 -8.65 37.14
N LEU A 8 15.21 -7.58 36.79
CA LEU A 8 14.68 -6.49 35.97
C LEU A 8 14.82 -6.91 34.49
N PHE A 9 13.73 -7.38 33.87
CA PHE A 9 13.68 -7.49 32.40
C PHE A 9 13.55 -6.08 31.82
N VAL A 10 14.68 -5.47 31.47
CA VAL A 10 14.68 -4.30 30.60
C VAL A 10 14.32 -4.80 29.21
N LEU A 11 13.04 -4.63 28.83
CA LEU A 11 12.60 -4.62 27.44
C LEU A 11 13.33 -3.47 26.77
N ILE A 12 14.52 -3.75 26.22
CA ILE A 12 15.16 -2.86 25.26
C ILE A 12 14.21 -2.83 24.07
N PRO A 13 13.62 -1.69 23.70
CA PRO A 13 12.96 -1.60 22.41
C PRO A 13 14.09 -1.86 21.40
N LEU A 14 13.99 -2.95 20.64
CA LEU A 14 14.84 -3.20 19.50
C LEU A 14 14.67 -2.00 18.56
N LEU A 15 15.53 -1.00 18.73
CA LEU A 15 15.87 -0.05 17.70
C LEU A 15 16.26 -0.92 16.51
N SER A 16 15.36 -1.01 15.52
CA SER A 16 15.65 -1.68 14.27
C SER A 16 16.73 -0.86 13.57
N PHE A 17 17.99 -1.15 13.87
CA PHE A 17 19.11 -0.57 13.16
C PHE A 17 19.00 -1.06 11.72
N ALA A 18 18.90 -0.11 10.79
CA ALA A 18 18.93 -0.41 9.37
C ALA A 18 20.17 -1.26 9.07
N LYS A 19 19.96 -2.37 8.34
CA LYS A 19 21.03 -3.33 8.05
C LYS A 19 21.60 -3.02 6.67
N PRO A 20 22.93 -3.10 6.49
CA PRO A 20 23.54 -2.82 5.21
C PRO A 20 23.10 -3.87 4.19
N PHE A 21 22.76 -3.40 3.00
CA PHE A 21 22.52 -4.24 1.83
C PHE A 21 23.47 -3.84 0.70
N LYS A 22 23.67 -4.77 -0.24
CA LYS A 22 24.51 -4.52 -1.40
C LYS A 22 23.92 -5.21 -2.62
N VAL A 23 23.50 -4.44 -3.60
CA VAL A 23 23.08 -4.96 -4.91
C VAL A 23 24.17 -4.71 -5.93
N ILE A 24 24.67 -5.78 -6.54
CA ILE A 24 25.58 -5.71 -7.68
C ILE A 24 24.81 -6.15 -8.91
N GLY A 25 24.74 -5.26 -9.90
CA GLY A 25 23.87 -5.42 -11.05
C GLY A 25 24.59 -5.45 -12.38
N TYR A 26 24.06 -6.23 -13.32
CA TYR A 26 24.32 -6.11 -14.76
C TYR A 26 23.00 -5.81 -15.48
N TYR A 27 22.99 -4.79 -16.33
CA TYR A 27 21.84 -4.41 -17.14
C TYR A 27 22.27 -4.34 -18.61
N ALA A 28 21.96 -5.42 -19.35
CA ALA A 28 22.26 -5.53 -20.76
C ALA A 28 21.63 -4.38 -21.57
N ASN A 29 22.34 -3.94 -22.60
CA ASN A 29 21.85 -2.98 -23.60
C ASN A 29 21.45 -1.60 -23.04
N LYS A 30 21.88 -1.24 -21.83
CA LYS A 30 21.78 0.14 -21.34
C LYS A 30 23.07 0.93 -21.57
N PRO A 31 23.00 2.12 -22.21
CA PRO A 31 24.15 2.99 -22.38
C PRO A 31 24.77 3.43 -21.06
N ASN A 32 26.07 3.68 -21.08
CA ASN A 32 26.76 4.36 -19.98
C ASN A 32 26.11 5.72 -19.70
N GLY A 33 25.96 6.06 -18.42
CA GLY A 33 25.27 7.29 -18.00
C GLY A 33 23.76 7.14 -17.83
N THR A 34 23.17 5.99 -18.16
CA THR A 34 21.77 5.70 -17.81
C THR A 34 21.60 5.72 -16.29
N PHE A 35 20.60 6.45 -15.81
CA PHE A 35 20.24 6.49 -14.39
C PHE A 35 19.19 5.42 -14.07
N ILE A 36 19.45 4.63 -13.04
CA ILE A 36 18.45 3.81 -12.36
C ILE A 36 17.95 4.62 -11.17
N ALA A 37 16.67 4.97 -11.17
CA ALA A 37 15.98 5.48 -9.99
C ALA A 37 15.21 4.31 -9.36
N TYR A 38 15.23 4.20 -8.05
CA TYR A 38 14.36 3.27 -7.32
C TYR A 38 13.67 3.99 -6.15
N LEU A 39 12.43 3.60 -5.89
CA LEU A 39 11.54 4.23 -4.92
C LEU A 39 11.67 3.58 -3.54
N ASN A 40 12.10 4.40 -2.59
CA ASN A 40 11.84 4.40 -1.14
C ASN A 40 12.42 5.74 -0.65
N ASP A 41 11.68 6.82 -0.91
CA ASP A 41 11.80 8.18 -0.36
C ASP A 41 13.14 8.93 -0.46
N ARG A 42 14.20 8.36 -1.02
CA ARG A 42 15.54 8.97 -1.06
C ARG A 42 16.02 9.41 -2.43
N GLY A 43 15.24 9.19 -3.49
CA GLY A 43 15.55 9.65 -4.85
C GLY A 43 16.94 9.26 -5.35
N GLN A 44 17.49 8.13 -4.88
CA GLN A 44 18.85 7.75 -5.18
C GLN A 44 18.98 7.38 -6.66
N LYS A 45 19.84 8.11 -7.37
CA LYS A 45 20.16 7.87 -8.78
C LYS A 45 21.44 7.05 -8.85
N VAL A 46 21.35 5.86 -9.44
CA VAL A 46 22.51 4.99 -9.65
C VAL A 46 22.89 5.04 -11.13
N VAL A 47 24.15 5.38 -11.39
CA VAL A 47 24.67 5.49 -12.78
C VAL A 47 25.16 4.13 -13.26
N ILE A 48 24.69 3.71 -14.43
CA ILE A 48 25.21 2.53 -15.12
C ILE A 48 26.56 2.85 -15.77
N LYS A 49 27.56 2.02 -15.49
CA LYS A 49 28.91 2.06 -16.10
C LYS A 49 29.31 0.69 -16.61
N ASN A 50 29.64 0.60 -17.89
CA ASN A 50 29.95 -0.64 -18.61
C ASN A 50 28.90 -1.72 -18.37
N HIS A 51 27.62 -1.34 -18.53
CA HIS A 51 26.44 -2.18 -18.26
C HIS A 51 26.30 -2.66 -16.80
N ARG A 52 27.14 -2.18 -15.87
CA ARG A 52 27.10 -2.57 -14.46
C ARG A 52 26.59 -1.44 -13.60
N PHE A 53 25.93 -1.80 -12.51
CA PHE A 53 25.52 -0.88 -11.47
C PHE A 53 25.81 -1.47 -10.09
N LYS A 54 25.93 -0.60 -9.10
CA LYS A 54 26.13 -1.00 -7.71
C LYS A 54 25.29 -0.10 -6.82
N ILE A 55 24.50 -0.72 -5.96
CA ILE A 55 23.67 -0.06 -4.97
C ILE A 55 24.14 -0.52 -3.60
N ILE A 56 24.39 0.44 -2.71
CA ILE A 56 24.76 0.18 -1.33
C ILE A 56 23.95 1.15 -0.49
N GLY A 57 23.38 0.65 0.59
CA GLY A 57 22.73 1.47 1.59
C GLY A 57 22.30 0.61 2.74
N ASP A 58 21.42 1.17 3.57
CA ASP A 58 20.81 0.46 4.68
C ASP A 58 19.30 0.46 4.46
N ILE A 59 18.69 -0.71 4.61
CA ILE A 59 17.24 -0.84 4.63
C ILE A 59 16.79 -1.32 6.01
N PRO A 60 15.68 -0.77 6.54
CA PRO A 60 15.14 -1.20 7.83
C PRO A 60 14.54 -2.62 7.75
N SER A 61 14.11 -3.05 6.56
CA SER A 61 13.54 -4.36 6.28
C SER A 61 13.56 -4.65 4.78
N THR A 62 13.27 -5.90 4.38
CA THR A 62 13.06 -6.28 2.99
C THR A 62 12.06 -5.37 2.29
N THR A 63 12.33 -5.02 1.03
CA THR A 63 11.55 -4.09 0.22
C THR A 63 11.69 -4.38 -1.27
N GLY A 64 10.80 -3.82 -2.10
CA GLY A 64 10.87 -3.93 -3.55
C GLY A 64 11.69 -2.80 -4.18
N MET A 65 12.57 -3.15 -5.12
CA MET A 65 13.18 -2.21 -6.05
C MET A 65 12.41 -2.23 -7.36
N TYR A 66 11.96 -1.04 -7.76
CA TYR A 66 11.20 -0.81 -8.97
C TYR A 66 12.09 -0.15 -10.01
N ILE A 67 12.18 -0.78 -11.18
CA ILE A 67 12.85 -0.23 -12.37
C ILE A 67 11.80 -0.24 -13.48
N ASN A 68 11.61 0.89 -14.16
CA ASN A 68 10.54 1.06 -15.15
C ASN A 68 10.40 -0.14 -16.09
N ASN A 69 9.17 -0.64 -16.22
CA ASN A 69 8.78 -1.78 -17.07
C ASN A 69 9.46 -3.12 -16.73
N LEU A 70 10.02 -3.28 -15.54
CA LEU A 70 10.52 -4.56 -15.03
C LEU A 70 9.67 -5.06 -13.85
N PRO A 71 9.64 -6.38 -13.62
CA PRO A 71 9.09 -6.94 -12.39
C PRO A 71 9.77 -6.36 -11.14
N VAL A 72 9.07 -6.43 -10.01
CA VAL A 72 9.62 -6.04 -8.71
C VAL A 72 10.84 -6.90 -8.39
N ILE A 73 11.93 -6.23 -7.99
CA ILE A 73 13.17 -6.89 -7.55
C ILE A 73 13.22 -6.83 -6.03
N TRP A 74 13.16 -7.97 -5.36
CA TRP A 74 13.13 -8.02 -3.91
C TRP A 74 14.53 -7.83 -3.31
N ILE A 75 14.73 -6.71 -2.62
CA ILE A 75 15.95 -6.35 -1.91
C ILE A 75 15.79 -6.63 -0.41
N GLU A 76 16.75 -7.34 0.16
CA GLU A 76 16.83 -7.61 1.59
C GLU A 76 18.26 -7.39 2.11
N PRO A 77 18.51 -7.40 3.44
CA PRO A 77 19.80 -7.10 4.05
C PRO A 77 20.91 -8.14 3.80
N THR A 78 21.20 -8.42 2.54
CA THR A 78 22.19 -9.37 2.05
C THR A 78 23.00 -8.76 0.90
N THR A 79 24.02 -9.48 0.44
CA THR A 79 24.62 -9.17 -0.86
C THR A 79 23.84 -9.91 -1.94
N GLN A 80 23.30 -9.15 -2.88
CA GLN A 80 22.46 -9.64 -3.96
C GLN A 80 23.11 -9.35 -5.32
N TYR A 81 22.94 -10.27 -6.25
CA TYR A 81 23.41 -10.12 -7.62
C TYR A 81 22.22 -10.08 -8.55
N VAL A 82 22.08 -9.01 -9.32
CA VAL A 82 20.96 -8.79 -10.24
C VAL A 82 21.48 -8.83 -11.67
N ASN A 83 20.85 -9.63 -12.52
CA ASN A 83 21.12 -9.61 -13.95
C ASN A 83 19.81 -9.36 -14.70
N ILE A 84 19.82 -8.29 -15.49
CA ILE A 84 18.70 -7.80 -16.28
C ILE A 84 19.07 -7.92 -17.75
N ASN A 85 18.30 -8.72 -18.48
CA ASN A 85 18.40 -8.85 -19.92
C ASN A 85 17.02 -8.72 -20.55
N LYS A 86 16.79 -7.61 -21.26
CA LYS A 86 15.46 -7.18 -21.73
C LYS A 86 14.47 -7.06 -20.55
N ASP A 87 13.45 -7.90 -20.52
CA ASP A 87 12.40 -8.04 -19.51
C ASP A 87 12.68 -9.18 -18.52
N HIS A 88 13.71 -9.99 -18.77
CA HIS A 88 14.09 -11.07 -17.89
C HIS A 88 15.02 -10.58 -16.77
N VAL A 89 14.62 -10.81 -15.52
CA VAL A 89 15.38 -10.46 -14.33
C VAL A 89 15.71 -11.73 -13.55
N THR A 90 16.98 -11.89 -13.21
CA THR A 90 17.44 -12.93 -12.28
C THR A 90 18.13 -12.28 -11.10
N VAL A 91 17.83 -12.77 -9.90
CA VAL A 91 18.46 -12.31 -8.66
C VAL A 91 19.04 -13.52 -7.95
N LYS A 92 20.22 -13.34 -7.35
CA LYS A 92 20.82 -14.32 -6.45
C LYS A 92 21.08 -13.67 -5.10
N GLY A 93 20.96 -14.44 -4.02
CA GLY A 93 21.19 -13.97 -2.65
C GLY A 93 19.99 -13.27 -2.03
N SER A 94 18.79 -13.47 -2.58
CA SER A 94 17.54 -12.92 -2.06
C SER A 94 16.54 -14.05 -1.83
N LYS A 95 16.35 -14.47 -0.58
CA LYS A 95 15.34 -15.45 -0.18
C LYS A 95 13.95 -14.99 -0.60
N THR A 96 13.63 -13.71 -0.38
CA THR A 96 12.33 -13.16 -0.79
C THR A 96 12.14 -13.18 -2.31
N GLN A 97 13.19 -12.97 -3.11
CA GLN A 97 13.07 -13.16 -4.56
C GLN A 97 12.82 -14.63 -4.90
N ASP A 98 13.55 -15.56 -4.29
CA ASP A 98 13.37 -16.98 -4.57
C ASP A 98 11.93 -17.42 -4.23
N GLU A 99 11.39 -16.97 -3.11
CA GLU A 99 9.99 -17.17 -2.72
C GLU A 99 9.01 -16.50 -3.70
N SER A 100 9.30 -15.29 -4.19
CA SER A 100 8.43 -14.61 -5.16
C SER A 100 8.33 -15.37 -6.48
N VAL A 101 9.45 -15.95 -6.96
CA VAL A 101 9.47 -16.75 -8.19
C VAL A 101 8.63 -18.03 -8.03
N ILE A 102 8.68 -18.66 -6.84
CA ILE A 102 7.82 -19.82 -6.53
C ILE A 102 6.36 -19.40 -6.53
N PHE A 103 6.01 -18.32 -5.81
CA PHE A 103 4.65 -17.80 -5.76
C PHE A 103 4.12 -17.44 -7.16
N ASP A 104 4.94 -16.76 -7.98
CA ASP A 104 4.65 -16.42 -9.37
C ASP A 104 4.37 -17.65 -10.24
N SER A 105 5.07 -18.76 -9.97
CA SER A 105 4.80 -20.02 -10.69
C SER A 105 3.47 -20.63 -10.27
N LEU A 106 3.13 -20.60 -8.98
CA LEU A 106 1.87 -21.14 -8.46
C LEU A 106 0.66 -20.31 -8.91
N ARG A 107 0.82 -19.00 -9.08
CA ARG A 107 -0.30 -18.12 -9.45
C ARG A 107 -0.71 -18.18 -10.93
N LYS A 108 0.04 -18.86 -11.81
CA LYS A 108 -0.23 -18.87 -13.26
C LYS A 108 -1.65 -19.33 -13.62
N ASP A 109 -2.17 -20.27 -12.84
CA ASP A 109 -3.49 -20.86 -13.06
C ASP A 109 -4.61 -20.20 -12.26
N ILE A 110 -4.29 -19.21 -11.43
CA ILE A 110 -5.25 -18.46 -10.62
C ILE A 110 -6.04 -17.50 -11.51
N LYS A 111 -7.37 -17.52 -11.39
CA LYS A 111 -8.32 -16.74 -12.20
C LYS A 111 -9.27 -15.88 -11.37
N THR A 112 -9.43 -16.15 -10.08
CA THR A 112 -10.37 -15.42 -9.21
C THR A 112 -9.69 -14.91 -7.94
N PRO A 113 -10.20 -13.83 -7.32
CA PRO A 113 -9.71 -13.34 -6.04
C PRO A 113 -9.74 -14.39 -4.92
N GLU A 114 -10.74 -15.28 -4.89
CA GLU A 114 -10.87 -16.34 -3.88
C GLU A 114 -9.77 -17.38 -4.05
N GLN A 115 -9.42 -17.72 -5.29
CA GLN A 115 -8.27 -18.59 -5.58
C GLN A 115 -6.95 -17.92 -5.17
N SER A 116 -6.80 -16.61 -5.39
CA SER A 116 -5.67 -15.83 -4.89
C SER A 116 -5.59 -15.89 -3.37
N ALA A 117 -6.70 -15.65 -2.66
CA ALA A 117 -6.76 -15.73 -1.20
C ALA A 117 -6.37 -17.12 -0.69
N GLN A 118 -6.83 -18.19 -1.34
CA GLN A 118 -6.45 -19.55 -0.97
C GLN A 118 -4.96 -19.81 -1.17
N LEU A 119 -4.38 -19.34 -2.28
CA LEU A 119 -2.93 -19.45 -2.52
C LEU A 119 -2.13 -18.68 -1.46
N ILE A 120 -2.56 -17.46 -1.11
CA ILE A 120 -1.93 -16.66 -0.06
C ILE A 120 -1.98 -17.41 1.29
N ARG A 121 -3.10 -18.04 1.64
CA ARG A 121 -3.22 -18.86 2.88
C ARG A 121 -2.26 -20.04 2.87
N THR A 122 -2.28 -20.84 1.80
CA THR A 122 -1.41 -22.03 1.69
C THR A 122 0.06 -21.63 1.76
N PHE A 123 0.46 -20.64 0.97
CA PHE A 123 1.85 -20.16 0.94
C PHE A 123 2.27 -19.57 2.29
N SER A 124 1.40 -18.82 2.98
CA SER A 124 1.69 -18.29 4.32
C SER A 124 1.86 -19.41 5.35
N SER A 125 1.16 -20.54 5.21
CA SER A 125 1.30 -21.68 6.12
C SER A 125 2.62 -22.43 5.89
N GLU A 126 3.01 -22.60 4.62
CA GLU A 126 4.25 -23.30 4.23
C GLU A 126 5.50 -22.43 4.45
N HIS A 127 5.34 -21.11 4.30
CA HIS A 127 6.41 -20.11 4.42
C HIS A 127 6.04 -19.02 5.45
N PRO A 128 5.96 -19.35 6.75
CA PRO A 128 5.44 -18.45 7.79
C PRO A 128 6.26 -17.17 7.98
N SER A 129 7.51 -17.12 7.47
CA SER A 129 8.33 -15.92 7.49
C SER A 129 8.23 -15.05 6.23
N SER A 130 7.57 -15.54 5.17
CA SER A 130 7.58 -14.88 3.86
C SER A 130 6.70 -13.65 3.87
N ILE A 131 7.20 -12.56 3.28
CA ILE A 131 6.44 -11.31 3.14
C ILE A 131 5.63 -11.26 1.84
N ILE A 132 5.82 -12.21 0.92
CA ILE A 132 5.10 -12.27 -0.36
C ILE A 132 3.57 -12.33 -0.13
N PRO A 133 3.04 -13.17 0.77
CA PRO A 133 1.62 -13.15 1.12
C PRO A 133 1.06 -11.77 1.50
N ALA A 134 1.83 -10.96 2.24
CA ALA A 134 1.39 -9.62 2.63
C ALA A 134 1.42 -8.63 1.47
N TYR A 135 2.38 -8.76 0.55
CA TYR A 135 2.42 -7.99 -0.70
C TYR A 135 1.20 -8.30 -1.57
N GLU A 136 0.84 -9.58 -1.72
CA GLU A 136 -0.33 -9.99 -2.52
C GLU A 136 -1.64 -9.56 -1.87
N LEU A 137 -1.77 -9.71 -0.55
CA LEU A 137 -2.93 -9.21 0.19
C LEU A 137 -3.12 -7.71 0.02
N TYR A 138 -2.04 -6.92 -0.05
CA TYR A 138 -2.13 -5.48 -0.28
C TYR A 138 -2.90 -5.17 -1.58
N PHE A 139 -2.64 -5.90 -2.67
CA PHE A 139 -3.36 -5.72 -3.93
C PHE A 139 -4.83 -6.10 -3.84
N LEU A 140 -5.15 -7.21 -3.16
CA LEU A 140 -6.55 -7.61 -2.91
C LEU A 140 -7.32 -6.53 -2.14
N ILE A 141 -6.66 -5.83 -1.20
CA ILE A 141 -7.28 -4.75 -0.42
C ILE A 141 -7.51 -3.50 -1.28
N ILE A 142 -6.49 -3.01 -2.01
CA ILE A 142 -6.62 -1.74 -2.76
C ILE A 142 -7.54 -1.86 -3.99
N ASN A 143 -7.67 -3.07 -4.54
CA ASN A 143 -8.55 -3.33 -5.68
C ASN A 143 -9.97 -3.71 -5.23
N GLU A 144 -10.22 -3.79 -3.91
CA GLU A 144 -11.52 -4.17 -3.33
C GLU A 144 -12.07 -5.51 -3.87
N GLU A 145 -11.18 -6.47 -4.11
CA GLU A 145 -11.50 -7.72 -4.81
C GLU A 145 -12.22 -8.75 -3.94
N LEU A 146 -12.21 -8.58 -2.61
CA LEU A 146 -12.81 -9.48 -1.63
C LEU A 146 -13.54 -8.73 -0.53
N LYS A 147 -14.45 -9.43 0.15
CA LYS A 147 -15.14 -8.91 1.34
C LYS A 147 -14.13 -8.64 2.46
N ARG A 148 -14.40 -7.59 3.25
CA ARG A 148 -13.53 -7.17 4.36
C ARG A 148 -13.26 -8.29 5.36
N GLU A 149 -14.25 -9.12 5.67
CA GLU A 149 -14.13 -10.22 6.63
C GLU A 149 -13.05 -11.22 6.17
N GLU A 150 -13.01 -11.50 4.87
CA GLU A 150 -12.03 -12.40 4.28
C GLU A 150 -10.62 -11.79 4.26
N LEU A 151 -10.50 -10.52 3.88
CA LEU A 151 -9.24 -9.79 3.91
C LEU A 151 -8.67 -9.71 5.34
N CYS A 152 -9.52 -9.43 6.33
CA CYS A 152 -9.16 -9.41 7.75
C CYS A 152 -8.74 -10.80 8.25
N SER A 153 -9.47 -11.86 7.89
CA SER A 153 -9.11 -13.23 8.22
C SER A 153 -7.75 -13.62 7.64
N LEU A 154 -7.48 -13.24 6.39
CA LEU A 154 -6.20 -13.49 5.74
C LEU A 154 -5.06 -12.74 6.45
N PHE A 155 -5.23 -11.45 6.72
CA PHE A 155 -4.26 -10.67 7.49
C PHE A 155 -3.98 -11.28 8.88
N GLN A 156 -5.03 -11.70 9.59
CA GLN A 156 -4.90 -12.30 10.91
C GLN A 156 -4.11 -13.62 10.90
N SER A 157 -4.17 -14.38 9.80
CA SER A 157 -3.43 -15.63 9.64
C SER A 157 -1.91 -15.44 9.53
N PHE A 158 -1.45 -14.23 9.21
CA PHE A 158 -0.02 -13.94 9.11
C PHE A 158 0.67 -13.95 10.49
N THR A 159 1.92 -14.36 10.48
CA THR A 159 2.82 -14.24 11.63
C THR A 159 3.12 -12.78 11.97
N GLU A 160 3.58 -12.52 13.19
CA GLU A 160 3.85 -11.16 13.64
C GLU A 160 4.94 -10.47 12.80
N ASN A 161 6.00 -11.19 12.40
CA ASN A 161 7.04 -10.62 11.55
C ASN A 161 6.51 -10.21 10.16
N VAL A 162 5.54 -10.95 9.61
CA VAL A 162 4.90 -10.60 8.34
C VAL A 162 3.98 -9.39 8.51
N LYS A 163 3.19 -9.35 9.60
CA LYS A 163 2.36 -8.18 9.96
C LYS A 163 3.18 -6.90 10.16
N GLN A 164 4.42 -7.03 10.67
CA GLN A 164 5.32 -5.90 10.90
C GLN A 164 6.17 -5.49 9.68
N SER A 165 6.10 -6.24 8.57
CA SER A 165 6.71 -5.87 7.30
C SER A 165 6.09 -4.59 6.71
N ILE A 166 6.72 -4.00 5.69
CA ILE A 166 6.21 -2.81 5.00
C ILE A 166 4.78 -3.07 4.50
N ASN A 167 4.58 -4.14 3.71
CA ASN A 167 3.26 -4.49 3.19
C ASN A 167 2.28 -4.91 4.29
N GLY A 168 2.74 -5.61 5.34
CA GLY A 168 1.89 -5.95 6.49
C GLY A 168 1.32 -4.72 7.18
N LYS A 169 2.15 -3.69 7.40
CA LYS A 169 1.72 -2.41 7.98
C LYS A 169 0.77 -1.64 7.08
N GLU A 170 1.03 -1.60 5.77
CA GLU A 170 0.12 -0.97 4.81
C GLU A 170 -1.23 -1.70 4.72
N CYS A 171 -1.23 -3.04 4.70
CA CYS A 171 -2.46 -3.84 4.80
C CYS A 171 -3.24 -3.49 6.06
N LYS A 172 -2.60 -3.48 7.23
CA LYS A 172 -3.25 -3.12 8.49
C LYS A 172 -3.88 -1.73 8.42
N LYS A 173 -3.11 -0.74 7.96
CA LYS A 173 -3.54 0.65 7.82
C LYS A 173 -4.77 0.77 6.89
N LEU A 174 -4.79 0.05 5.77
CA LEU A 174 -5.93 0.05 4.86
C LEU A 174 -7.17 -0.62 5.48
N LEU A 175 -7.00 -1.78 6.13
CA LEU A 175 -8.09 -2.49 6.81
C LEU A 175 -8.67 -1.71 8.00
N ASP A 176 -7.81 -1.01 8.74
CA ASP A 176 -8.21 -0.09 9.82
C ASP A 176 -8.99 1.10 9.24
N LYS A 177 -8.54 1.68 8.12
CA LYS A 177 -9.25 2.76 7.43
C LYS A 177 -10.64 2.33 6.94
N GLN A 178 -10.76 1.18 6.31
CA GLN A 178 -12.05 0.62 5.90
C GLN A 178 -13.02 0.47 7.08
N ALA A 179 -12.50 0.16 8.29
CA ALA A 179 -13.32 0.04 9.49
C ALA A 179 -13.95 1.37 9.93
N LEU A 180 -13.40 2.52 9.54
CA LEU A 180 -13.91 3.84 9.91
C LEU A 180 -15.15 4.26 9.13
N THR A 181 -15.42 3.60 8.00
CA THR A 181 -16.49 3.97 7.06
C THR A 181 -17.50 2.84 6.86
N LEU A 182 -17.54 1.85 7.75
CA LEU A 182 -18.54 0.78 7.70
C LEU A 182 -19.96 1.31 8.01
N PRO A 183 -21.01 0.65 7.52
CA PRO A 183 -22.38 0.96 7.91
C PRO A 183 -22.55 0.96 9.43
N GLY A 184 -23.13 2.04 9.97
CA GLY A 184 -23.30 2.26 11.40
C GLY A 184 -22.15 3.03 12.08
N CYS A 185 -21.02 3.21 11.41
CA CYS A 185 -19.97 4.11 11.90
C CYS A 185 -20.37 5.58 11.70
N LYS A 186 -19.92 6.43 12.63
CA LYS A 186 -19.97 7.88 12.40
C LYS A 186 -18.98 8.23 11.28
N ALA A 187 -19.44 8.98 10.28
CA ALA A 187 -18.59 9.48 9.21
C ALA A 187 -17.37 10.22 9.82
N PRO A 188 -16.14 9.95 9.35
CA PRO A 188 -14.95 10.67 9.81
C PRO A 188 -15.11 12.18 9.59
N TYR A 189 -14.65 12.95 10.58
CA TYR A 189 -14.64 14.40 10.45
C TYR A 189 -13.60 14.85 9.43
N PHE A 190 -13.97 15.84 8.62
CA PHE A 190 -13.06 16.61 7.77
C PHE A 190 -13.59 18.03 7.62
N SER A 191 -12.73 18.93 7.13
CA SER A 191 -13.08 20.31 6.84
C SER A 191 -12.43 20.76 5.53
N SER A 192 -13.08 21.64 4.79
CA SER A 192 -12.47 22.28 3.63
C SER A 192 -11.22 23.09 4.03
N ALA A 193 -10.33 23.30 3.05
CA ALA A 193 -9.22 24.23 3.22
C ALA A 193 -9.77 25.67 3.35
N GLU A 194 -8.94 26.56 3.90
CA GLU A 194 -9.28 27.98 4.00
C GLU A 194 -9.39 28.59 2.60
N GLY A 195 -10.44 29.37 2.34
CA GLY A 195 -10.69 29.95 1.02
C GLY A 195 -11.09 28.93 -0.06
N SER A 196 -11.37 27.67 0.29
CA SER A 196 -11.94 26.71 -0.66
C SER A 196 -13.25 27.26 -1.23
N PRO A 197 -13.41 27.34 -2.56
CA PRO A 197 -14.65 27.82 -3.16
C PRO A 197 -15.76 26.82 -2.81
N TYR A 198 -16.74 27.29 -2.06
CA TYR A 198 -17.96 26.55 -1.79
C TYR A 198 -19.11 27.20 -2.54
N TRP A 199 -19.85 26.41 -3.30
CA TRP A 199 -20.88 26.95 -4.19
C TRP A 199 -22.15 27.39 -3.45
N LEU A 200 -22.35 26.98 -2.19
CA LEU A 200 -23.50 27.35 -1.37
C LEU A 200 -23.22 28.45 -0.33
N ASP A 201 -21.96 28.65 0.08
CA ASP A 201 -21.55 29.75 0.96
C ASP A 201 -20.46 30.58 0.30
N LYS A 202 -20.73 31.88 0.18
CA LYS A 202 -19.78 32.85 -0.38
C LYS A 202 -18.87 33.45 0.70
N ASP A 203 -19.08 33.12 1.97
CA ASP A 203 -18.16 33.50 3.04
C ASP A 203 -16.85 32.71 2.92
N PRO A 204 -15.73 33.35 2.55
CA PRO A 204 -14.44 32.67 2.42
C PRO A 204 -13.86 32.21 3.77
N SER A 205 -14.42 32.68 4.90
CA SER A 205 -14.01 32.28 6.24
C SER A 205 -14.73 31.02 6.74
N HIS A 206 -15.86 30.66 6.13
CA HIS A 206 -16.59 29.45 6.48
C HIS A 206 -15.86 28.20 5.96
N ARG A 207 -15.64 27.25 6.86
CA ARG A 207 -15.08 25.93 6.51
C ARG A 207 -16.21 24.93 6.50
N VAL A 208 -16.44 24.31 5.35
CA VAL A 208 -17.49 23.31 5.18
C VAL A 208 -17.08 22.02 5.88
N THR A 209 -17.98 21.46 6.68
CA THR A 209 -17.78 20.20 7.41
C THR A 209 -19.00 19.30 7.29
N PRO A 210 -18.86 17.97 7.51
CA PRO A 210 -20.01 17.07 7.60
C PRO A 210 -21.03 17.48 8.69
N ASP A 211 -20.57 18.19 9.73
CA ASP A 211 -21.43 18.60 10.84
C ASP A 211 -22.45 19.69 10.43
N ASP A 212 -22.19 20.43 9.34
CA ASP A 212 -23.10 21.43 8.75
C ASP A 212 -24.39 20.78 8.21
N TYR A 213 -24.36 19.45 8.01
CA TYR A 213 -25.42 18.65 7.42
C TYR A 213 -26.11 17.72 8.43
N LYS A 214 -25.90 17.93 9.74
CA LYS A 214 -26.55 17.11 10.78
C LYS A 214 -28.08 17.10 10.63
N GLY A 215 -28.67 15.90 10.73
CA GLY A 215 -30.11 15.69 10.57
C GLY A 215 -30.56 15.48 9.11
N LYS A 216 -29.64 15.60 8.14
CA LYS A 216 -29.89 15.35 6.72
C LYS A 216 -29.30 14.02 6.28
N VAL A 217 -29.79 13.48 5.16
CA VAL A 217 -29.13 12.39 4.44
C VAL A 217 -28.09 13.01 3.52
N LEU A 218 -26.80 12.80 3.82
CA LEU A 218 -25.70 13.38 3.09
C LEU A 218 -25.01 12.35 2.19
N LEU A 219 -24.99 12.59 0.88
CA LEU A 219 -24.08 11.94 -0.05
C LEU A 219 -22.76 12.72 -0.08
N ILE A 220 -21.65 12.04 0.20
CA ILE A 220 -20.30 12.60 0.05
C ILE A 220 -19.67 11.99 -1.19
N ASP A 221 -19.40 12.82 -2.20
CA ASP A 221 -18.86 12.40 -3.50
C ASP A 221 -17.42 12.88 -3.64
N PHE A 222 -16.45 11.97 -3.52
CA PHE A 222 -15.03 12.28 -3.73
C PHE A 222 -14.72 12.17 -5.23
N TRP A 223 -14.49 13.30 -5.89
CA TRP A 223 -14.40 13.38 -7.34
C TRP A 223 -13.17 14.17 -7.83
N ALA A 224 -12.85 13.98 -9.11
CA ALA A 224 -11.73 14.63 -9.79
C ALA A 224 -12.11 15.11 -11.19
N TYR A 225 -11.55 16.24 -11.65
CA TYR A 225 -11.89 16.81 -12.97
C TYR A 225 -11.50 15.88 -14.13
N TRP A 226 -10.44 15.10 -13.93
CA TRP A 226 -9.89 14.13 -14.87
C TRP A 226 -10.54 12.75 -14.76
N CYS A 227 -11.37 12.51 -13.73
CA CYS A 227 -12.03 11.22 -13.52
C CYS A 227 -13.28 11.10 -14.42
N GLY A 228 -13.17 10.31 -15.50
CA GLY A 228 -14.28 10.02 -16.41
C GLY A 228 -15.53 9.49 -15.70
N PRO A 229 -15.44 8.36 -14.97
CA PRO A 229 -16.58 7.78 -14.27
C PRO A 229 -17.23 8.72 -13.25
N CYS A 230 -16.44 9.54 -12.55
CA CYS A 230 -16.97 10.51 -11.58
C CYS A 230 -17.88 11.54 -12.27
N ARG A 231 -17.46 12.06 -13.44
CA ARG A 231 -18.27 13.02 -14.22
C ARG A 231 -19.53 12.40 -14.78
N GLU A 232 -19.52 11.11 -15.12
CA GLU A 232 -20.71 10.37 -15.56
C GLU A 232 -21.72 10.19 -14.40
N GLY A 233 -21.26 10.13 -13.16
CA GLY A 233 -22.13 10.08 -11.97
C GLY A 233 -22.81 11.42 -11.63
N ILE A 234 -22.18 12.56 -11.91
CA ILE A 234 -22.71 13.90 -11.54
C ILE A 234 -24.14 14.14 -12.05
N PRO A 235 -24.50 13.86 -13.32
CA PRO A 235 -25.88 14.01 -13.80
C PRO A 235 -26.90 13.18 -12.99
N VAL A 236 -26.52 11.97 -12.56
CA VAL A 236 -27.38 11.09 -11.77
C VAL A 236 -27.63 11.69 -10.38
N TRP A 237 -26.57 12.16 -9.71
CA TRP A 237 -26.69 12.79 -8.39
C TRP A 237 -27.46 14.11 -8.44
N LYS A 238 -27.32 14.88 -9.53
CA LYS A 238 -28.10 16.10 -9.75
C LYS A 238 -29.59 15.82 -9.87
N GLU A 239 -29.96 14.81 -10.65
CA GLU A 239 -31.37 14.43 -10.80
C GLU A 239 -31.95 13.97 -9.46
N PHE A 240 -31.23 13.11 -8.74
CA PHE A 240 -31.66 12.65 -7.41
C PHE A 240 -31.77 13.80 -6.41
N TYR A 241 -30.83 14.75 -6.43
CA TYR A 241 -30.88 15.95 -5.59
C TYR A 241 -32.12 16.81 -5.89
N ASN A 242 -32.44 17.04 -7.17
CA ASN A 242 -33.63 17.81 -7.56
C ASN A 242 -34.92 17.19 -7.02
N GLN A 243 -34.98 15.86 -6.94
CA GLN A 243 -36.15 15.13 -6.45
C GLN A 243 -36.25 15.11 -4.92
N HIS A 244 -35.12 15.03 -4.21
CA HIS A 244 -35.09 14.72 -2.77
C HIS A 244 -34.49 15.80 -1.87
N HIS A 245 -34.00 16.91 -2.41
CA HIS A 245 -33.41 17.96 -1.59
C HIS A 245 -34.39 18.51 -0.54
N GLN A 246 -35.66 18.68 -0.92
CA GLN A 246 -36.73 19.12 0.00
C GLN A 246 -37.06 18.08 1.09
N ASP A 247 -36.72 16.80 0.86
CA ASP A 247 -36.89 15.72 1.82
C ASP A 247 -35.70 15.61 2.80
N GLY A 248 -34.74 16.54 2.73
CA GLY A 248 -33.56 16.56 3.58
C GLY A 248 -32.37 15.77 3.01
N PHE A 249 -32.30 15.57 1.70
CA PHE A 249 -31.11 15.03 1.02
C PHE A 249 -30.14 16.15 0.60
N GLU A 250 -28.85 15.92 0.80
CA GLU A 250 -27.78 16.85 0.39
C GLU A 250 -26.62 16.12 -0.27
N VAL A 251 -25.89 16.86 -1.11
CA VAL A 251 -24.66 16.38 -1.75
C VAL A 251 -23.49 17.29 -1.38
N LEU A 252 -22.41 16.70 -0.89
CA LEU A 252 -21.13 17.35 -0.65
C LEU A 252 -20.09 16.73 -1.59
N ALA A 253 -19.76 17.42 -2.69
CA ALA A 253 -18.73 16.97 -3.63
C ALA A 253 -17.34 17.46 -3.17
N VAL A 254 -16.46 16.54 -2.82
CA VAL A 254 -15.13 16.82 -2.30
C VAL A 254 -14.10 16.57 -3.40
N ASN A 255 -13.31 17.59 -3.72
CA ASN A 255 -12.17 17.48 -4.63
C ASN A 255 -10.88 17.82 -3.84
N ASN A 256 -9.82 17.05 -4.08
CA ASN A 256 -8.50 17.24 -3.46
C ASN A 256 -7.38 17.19 -4.52
N ASP A 257 -7.70 17.55 -5.77
CA ASP A 257 -6.74 17.76 -6.86
C ASP A 257 -6.09 19.15 -6.80
#